data_AF-A0A359HH94-F1
#
_entry.id   AF-A0A359HH94-F1
#
_cell.length_a   1.000
_cell.length_b   1.000
_cell.length_c   1.000
_cell.angle_alpha   90.00
_cell.angle_beta   90.00
_cell.angle_gamma   90.00
#
_symmetry.space_group_name_H-M   'P 1'
#
loop_
_entity.id
_entity.type
_entity.pdbx_description
1 polymer ?
#
loop_
_entity_poly.entity_id
_entity_poly.type
_entity_poly.pdbx_seq_one_letter_code
_entity_poly.pdbx_strand_id
1 'polypeptide(L)'
;MAWILVLTLAATLLGGGGVAYASDTALPGDMLYPVKMTVEDVRLGLANDAGDMDLLFGAVEARLAEIDALIGRGRPDDMQVAAQLFDEQLQELLQVQARTQVQDGERLQLMIQECEQLMIKLQQGEPGENAVAMQLRYILRQNMPEDKEPSGPEGGNAGESQKPDDAGMPPEDKGPQEPKKPDDPGEGLAPGNGANNGDDNGNNGG
;
A
#
# COMPACT_ATOMS: atom_id res chain seq x y z
N MET A 1 -17.45 3.62 -36.28
CA MET A 1 -17.13 4.39 -37.50
C MET A 1 -15.86 5.23 -37.35
N ALA A 2 -15.64 5.95 -36.25
CA ALA A 2 -14.38 6.66 -35.99
C ALA A 2 -13.14 5.74 -35.92
N TRP A 3 -13.29 4.55 -35.35
CA TRP A 3 -12.21 3.57 -35.20
C TRP A 3 -11.70 3.01 -36.54
N ILE A 4 -12.58 2.87 -37.55
CA ILE A 4 -12.18 2.45 -38.89
C ILE A 4 -11.30 3.53 -39.54
N LEU A 5 -11.64 4.82 -39.36
CA LEU A 5 -10.84 5.91 -39.90
C LEU A 5 -9.45 6.01 -39.25
N VAL A 6 -9.35 5.77 -37.95
CA VAL A 6 -8.06 5.71 -37.24
C VAL A 6 -7.21 4.56 -37.76
N LEU A 7 -7.78 3.36 -37.91
CA LEU A 7 -7.08 2.20 -38.45
C LEU A 7 -6.66 2.40 -39.91
N THR A 8 -7.51 3.03 -40.73
CA THR A 8 -7.23 3.28 -42.15
C THR A 8 -6.18 4.39 -42.33
N LEU A 9 -6.19 5.41 -41.46
CA LEU A 9 -5.20 6.49 -41.46
C LEU A 9 -3.84 5.99 -40.94
N ALA A 10 -3.83 5.21 -39.87
CA ALA A 10 -2.63 4.52 -39.40
C ALA A 10 -2.06 3.61 -40.50
N ALA A 11 -2.93 2.87 -41.20
CA ALA A 11 -2.52 1.96 -42.27
C ALA A 11 -2.01 2.66 -43.55
N THR A 12 -2.45 3.89 -43.83
CA THR A 12 -1.97 4.68 -45.00
C THR A 12 -0.73 5.49 -44.69
N LEU A 13 -0.47 5.79 -43.41
CA LEU A 13 0.81 6.35 -42.93
C LEU A 13 1.91 5.29 -42.79
N LEU A 14 1.61 4.00 -43.05
CA LEU A 14 2.54 2.86 -43.12
C LEU A 14 3.48 2.93 -44.35
N GLY A 15 4.22 4.03 -44.47
CA GLY A 15 5.67 3.97 -44.65
C GLY A 15 6.38 3.46 -43.38
N GLY A 16 5.73 2.56 -42.63
CA GLY A 16 6.23 1.66 -41.58
C GLY A 16 6.58 2.29 -40.24
N GLY A 17 7.69 3.02 -40.17
CA GLY A 17 8.37 3.31 -38.90
C GLY A 17 7.88 4.55 -38.16
N GLY A 18 7.41 5.57 -38.89
CA GLY A 18 7.19 6.90 -38.31
C GLY A 18 6.08 6.96 -37.25
N VAL A 19 4.96 6.30 -37.51
CA VAL A 19 3.81 6.30 -36.57
C VAL A 19 4.11 5.42 -35.35
N ALA A 20 4.73 4.26 -35.54
CA ALA A 20 5.15 3.39 -34.44
C ALA A 20 6.18 4.07 -33.53
N TYR A 21 7.12 4.80 -34.12
CA TYR A 21 8.10 5.59 -33.37
C TYR A 21 7.43 6.77 -32.63
N ALA A 22 6.48 7.45 -33.27
CA ALA A 22 5.75 8.54 -32.64
C ALA A 22 4.83 8.05 -31.50
N SER A 23 4.25 6.85 -31.62
CA SER A 23 3.39 6.28 -30.58
C SER A 23 4.14 5.86 -29.32
N ASP A 24 5.46 5.64 -29.40
CA ASP A 24 6.28 5.17 -28.27
C ASP A 24 6.19 6.10 -27.04
N THR A 25 6.08 7.40 -27.29
CA THR A 25 5.96 8.46 -26.25
C THR A 25 4.51 8.81 -25.88
N ALA A 26 3.52 8.16 -26.50
CA ALA A 26 2.12 8.37 -26.18
C ALA A 26 1.81 7.82 -24.79
N LEU A 27 1.07 8.59 -23.99
CA LEU A 27 0.58 8.19 -22.68
C LEU A 27 -0.86 7.67 -22.77
N PRO A 28 -1.37 6.92 -21.77
CA PRO A 28 -2.77 6.54 -21.73
C PRO A 28 -3.66 7.77 -21.94
N GLY A 29 -4.73 7.62 -22.72
CA GLY A 29 -5.62 8.71 -23.15
C GLY A 29 -5.11 9.54 -24.34
N ASP A 30 -3.84 9.44 -24.73
CA ASP A 30 -3.32 10.10 -25.94
C ASP A 30 -3.81 9.38 -27.21
N MET A 31 -3.99 10.12 -28.31
CA MET A 31 -4.55 9.59 -29.57
C MET A 31 -3.76 8.41 -30.16
N LEU A 32 -2.44 8.38 -29.96
CA LEU A 32 -1.57 7.33 -30.48
C LEU A 32 -1.33 6.18 -29.49
N TYR A 33 -1.90 6.23 -28.28
CA TYR A 33 -1.72 5.18 -27.29
C TYR A 33 -2.24 3.80 -27.73
N PRO A 34 -3.41 3.70 -28.41
CA PRO A 34 -3.83 2.41 -28.95
C PRO A 34 -2.83 1.84 -29.96
N VAL A 35 -2.12 2.69 -30.71
CA VAL A 35 -1.09 2.26 -31.64
C VAL A 35 0.11 1.69 -30.87
N LYS A 36 0.54 2.35 -29.78
CA LYS A 36 1.60 1.85 -28.90
C LYS A 36 1.29 0.44 -28.41
N MET A 37 0.10 0.23 -27.85
CA MET A 37 -0.35 -1.10 -27.40
C MET A 37 -0.31 -2.13 -28.51
N THR A 38 -0.84 -1.83 -29.70
CA THR A 38 -0.77 -2.80 -30.82
C THR A 38 0.66 -3.13 -31.26
N VAL A 39 1.58 -2.18 -31.15
CA VAL A 39 3.00 -2.42 -31.49
C VAL A 39 3.65 -3.30 -30.42
N GLU A 40 3.35 -3.07 -29.15
CA GLU A 40 3.81 -3.93 -28.03
C GLU A 40 3.27 -5.36 -28.17
N ASP A 41 1.97 -5.53 -28.41
CA ASP A 41 1.32 -6.84 -28.59
C ASP A 41 1.91 -7.63 -29.77
N VAL A 42 2.17 -6.96 -30.90
CA VAL A 42 2.79 -7.60 -32.07
C VAL A 42 4.24 -8.00 -31.77
N ARG A 43 4.98 -7.21 -30.98
CA ARG A 43 6.35 -7.57 -30.57
C ARG A 43 6.35 -8.80 -29.67
N LEU A 44 5.45 -8.85 -28.69
CA LEU A 44 5.28 -10.00 -27.81
C LEU A 44 4.85 -11.24 -28.58
N GLY A 45 3.89 -11.13 -29.50
CA GLY A 45 3.43 -12.27 -30.31
C GLY A 45 4.47 -12.84 -31.29
N LEU A 46 5.56 -12.12 -31.57
CA LEU A 46 6.65 -12.55 -32.44
C LEU A 46 7.88 -13.06 -31.68
N ALA A 47 7.95 -12.82 -30.37
CA ALA A 47 9.07 -13.24 -29.55
C ALA A 47 8.92 -14.72 -29.11
N ASN A 48 10.03 -15.29 -28.63
CA ASN A 48 10.12 -16.64 -28.09
C ASN A 48 10.39 -16.50 -26.59
N ASP A 49 10.15 -17.55 -25.77
CA ASP A 49 10.13 -17.49 -24.30
C ASP A 49 11.19 -16.58 -23.62
N ALA A 50 12.45 -16.55 -24.10
CA ALA A 50 13.50 -15.70 -23.56
C ALA A 50 13.44 -14.23 -24.04
N GLY A 51 13.03 -13.99 -25.29
CA GLY A 51 12.78 -12.64 -25.81
C GLY A 51 11.49 -12.03 -25.25
N ASP A 52 10.55 -12.88 -24.81
CA ASP A 52 9.31 -12.44 -24.15
C ASP A 52 9.62 -11.79 -22.80
N MET A 53 10.55 -12.34 -22.02
CA MET A 53 10.95 -11.78 -20.71
C MET A 53 11.47 -10.35 -20.82
N ASP A 54 12.39 -10.07 -21.75
CA ASP A 54 12.95 -8.73 -21.94
C ASP A 54 11.90 -7.72 -22.39
N LEU A 55 10.99 -8.12 -23.28
CA LEU A 55 9.89 -7.30 -23.75
C LEU A 55 8.87 -7.02 -22.63
N LEU A 56 8.54 -8.03 -21.83
CA LEU A 56 7.62 -7.90 -20.70
C LEU A 56 8.18 -6.97 -19.63
N PHE A 57 9.45 -7.12 -19.26
CA PHE A 57 10.09 -6.15 -18.36
C PHE A 57 10.04 -4.74 -18.94
N GLY A 58 10.37 -4.56 -20.23
CA GLY A 58 10.31 -3.26 -20.87
C GLY A 58 8.90 -2.65 -20.88
N ALA A 59 7.87 -3.49 -21.01
CA ALA A 59 6.48 -3.05 -20.96
C ALA A 59 6.06 -2.58 -19.56
N VAL A 60 6.44 -3.34 -18.52
CA VAL A 60 6.20 -3.02 -17.11
C VAL A 60 6.95 -1.74 -16.70
N GLU A 61 8.22 -1.62 -17.06
CA GLU A 61 9.04 -0.40 -16.86
C GLU A 61 8.40 0.80 -17.58
N ALA A 62 7.91 0.61 -18.81
CA ALA A 62 7.21 1.66 -19.54
C ALA A 62 5.93 2.11 -18.81
N ARG A 63 5.20 1.22 -18.13
CA ARG A 63 4.01 1.64 -17.36
C ARG A 63 4.38 2.52 -16.17
N LEU A 64 5.47 2.21 -15.46
CA LEU A 64 5.97 3.05 -14.37
C LEU A 64 6.38 4.43 -14.89
N ALA A 65 7.09 4.48 -16.01
CA ALA A 65 7.47 5.74 -16.66
C ALA A 65 6.24 6.55 -17.14
N GLU A 66 5.19 5.89 -17.63
CA GLU A 66 3.93 6.53 -17.98
C GLU A 66 3.24 7.15 -16.77
N ILE A 67 3.20 6.42 -15.64
CA ILE A 67 2.67 6.94 -14.38
C ILE A 67 3.44 8.19 -13.95
N ASP A 68 4.78 8.15 -13.94
CA ASP A 68 5.62 9.32 -13.59
C ASP A 68 5.34 10.52 -14.50
N ALA A 69 5.24 10.29 -15.82
CA ALA A 69 4.94 11.34 -16.77
C ALA A 69 3.53 11.93 -16.58
N LEU A 70 2.55 11.11 -16.20
CA LEU A 70 1.18 11.53 -15.96
C LEU A 70 1.04 12.33 -14.65
N ILE A 71 1.85 12.05 -13.62
CA ILE A 71 1.95 12.90 -12.41
C ILE A 71 2.27 14.33 -12.82
N GLY A 72 3.30 14.52 -13.65
CA GLY A 72 3.67 15.84 -14.16
C GLY A 72 2.60 16.53 -15.02
N ARG A 73 1.60 15.78 -15.53
CA ARG A 73 0.50 16.30 -16.35
C ARG A 73 -0.83 16.43 -15.59
N GLY A 74 -0.91 15.98 -14.34
CA GLY A 74 -2.12 16.04 -13.51
C GLY A 74 -3.29 15.24 -14.10
N ARG A 75 -3.03 14.03 -14.60
CA ARG A 75 -4.01 13.15 -15.29
C ARG A 75 -4.27 11.84 -14.51
N PRO A 76 -4.90 11.89 -13.32
CA PRO A 76 -5.03 10.72 -12.45
C PRO A 76 -5.87 9.57 -13.05
N ASP A 77 -6.87 9.89 -13.87
CA ASP A 77 -7.68 8.86 -14.54
C ASP A 77 -6.83 8.03 -15.51
N ASP A 78 -5.93 8.67 -16.24
CA ASP A 78 -5.00 7.99 -17.15
C ASP A 78 -3.91 7.23 -16.39
N MET A 79 -3.51 7.71 -15.20
CA MET A 79 -2.59 6.97 -14.32
C MET A 79 -3.21 5.65 -13.86
N GLN A 80 -4.52 5.66 -13.58
CA GLN A 80 -5.24 4.45 -13.20
C GLN A 80 -5.23 3.41 -14.33
N VAL A 81 -5.33 3.85 -15.59
CA VAL A 81 -5.19 2.97 -16.76
C VAL A 81 -3.77 2.39 -16.83
N ALA A 82 -2.73 3.21 -16.67
CA ALA A 82 -1.35 2.73 -16.66
C ALA A 82 -1.09 1.73 -15.52
N ALA A 83 -1.64 1.96 -14.34
CA ALA A 83 -1.52 1.06 -13.19
C ALA A 83 -2.26 -0.28 -13.39
N GLN A 84 -3.37 -0.30 -14.13
CA GLN A 84 -4.05 -1.54 -14.51
C GLN A 84 -3.20 -2.35 -15.49
N LEU A 85 -2.67 -1.70 -16.53
CA LEU A 85 -1.77 -2.35 -17.50
C LEU A 85 -0.49 -2.85 -16.83
N PHE A 86 0.03 -2.12 -15.83
CA PHE A 86 1.17 -2.56 -15.03
C PHE A 86 0.89 -3.88 -14.32
N ASP A 87 -0.29 -4.03 -13.69
CA ASP A 87 -0.67 -5.29 -13.03
C ASP A 87 -0.74 -6.44 -14.04
N GLU A 88 -1.40 -6.23 -15.17
CA GLU A 88 -1.55 -7.24 -16.22
C GLU A 88 -0.18 -7.73 -16.74
N GLN A 89 0.71 -6.80 -17.08
CA GLN A 89 2.02 -7.11 -17.63
C GLN A 89 2.97 -7.69 -16.57
N LEU A 90 2.86 -7.25 -15.30
CA LEU A 90 3.62 -7.82 -14.20
C LEU A 90 3.21 -9.28 -13.94
N GLN A 91 1.91 -9.58 -13.97
CA GLN A 91 1.43 -10.95 -13.82
C GLN A 91 1.92 -11.85 -14.95
N GLU A 92 1.94 -11.36 -16.19
CA GLU A 92 2.47 -12.10 -17.33
C GLU A 92 3.99 -12.33 -17.18
N LEU A 93 4.75 -11.29 -16.83
CA LEU A 93 6.17 -11.38 -16.53
C LEU A 93 6.49 -12.46 -15.50
N LEU A 94 5.81 -12.44 -14.35
CA LEU A 94 6.03 -13.41 -13.28
C LEU A 94 5.63 -14.84 -13.70
N GLN A 95 4.59 -14.99 -14.52
CA GLN A 95 4.21 -16.28 -15.08
C GLN A 95 5.28 -16.83 -16.04
N VAL A 96 5.81 -16.00 -16.94
CA VAL A 96 6.88 -16.41 -17.86
C VAL A 96 8.15 -16.71 -17.08
N GLN A 97 8.49 -15.91 -16.06
CA GLN A 97 9.61 -16.16 -15.15
C GLN A 97 9.51 -17.53 -14.48
N ALA A 98 8.34 -17.87 -13.94
CA ALA A 98 8.08 -19.15 -13.29
C ALA A 98 8.16 -20.34 -14.27
N ARG A 99 7.68 -20.17 -15.51
CA ARG A 99 7.70 -21.22 -16.54
C ARG A 99 9.10 -21.47 -17.10
N THR A 100 9.85 -20.40 -17.35
CA THR A 100 11.18 -20.46 -17.97
C THR A 100 12.29 -20.74 -16.95
N GLN A 101 12.01 -20.62 -15.65
CA GLN A 101 12.99 -20.71 -14.56
C GLN A 101 14.14 -19.69 -14.68
N VAL A 102 13.97 -18.66 -15.53
CA VAL A 102 14.90 -17.54 -15.65
C VAL A 102 14.71 -16.66 -14.42
N GLN A 103 15.78 -16.41 -13.66
CA GLN A 103 15.72 -15.56 -12.49
C GLN A 103 16.49 -14.25 -12.74
N ASP A 104 15.78 -13.20 -13.11
CA ASP A 104 16.29 -11.81 -13.13
C ASP A 104 15.88 -11.06 -11.87
N GLY A 105 16.32 -11.58 -10.71
CA GLY A 105 15.99 -11.00 -9.41
C GLY A 105 16.47 -9.55 -9.25
N GLU A 106 17.64 -9.21 -9.81
CA GLU A 106 18.19 -7.85 -9.76
C GLU A 106 17.29 -6.84 -10.50
N ARG A 107 16.85 -7.19 -11.72
CA ARG A 107 15.96 -6.32 -12.51
C ARG A 107 14.59 -6.17 -11.85
N LEU A 108 14.06 -7.26 -11.30
CA LEU A 108 12.82 -7.25 -10.54
C LEU A 108 12.93 -6.34 -9.31
N GLN A 109 14.03 -6.40 -8.57
CA GLN A 109 14.29 -5.52 -7.43
C GLN A 109 14.37 -4.05 -7.82
N LEU A 110 15.04 -3.72 -8.93
CA LEU A 110 15.11 -2.34 -9.44
C LEU A 110 13.71 -1.81 -9.79
N MET A 111 12.89 -2.63 -10.45
CA MET A 111 11.51 -2.28 -10.80
C MET A 111 10.64 -2.07 -9.54
N ILE A 112 10.80 -2.91 -8.52
CA ILE A 112 10.11 -2.71 -7.22
C ILE A 112 10.52 -1.37 -6.61
N GLN A 113 11.83 -1.09 -6.58
CA GLN A 113 12.36 0.14 -6.00
C GLN A 113 11.82 1.38 -6.74
N GLU A 114 11.72 1.32 -8.07
CA GLU A 114 11.13 2.39 -8.88
C GLU A 114 9.64 2.59 -8.54
N CYS A 115 8.88 1.49 -8.46
CA CYS A 115 7.47 1.53 -8.09
C CYS A 115 7.27 2.10 -6.67
N GLU A 116 8.13 1.74 -5.72
CA GLU A 116 8.13 2.31 -4.37
C GLU A 116 8.39 3.82 -4.35
N GLN A 117 9.37 4.29 -5.13
CA GLN A 117 9.64 5.72 -5.26
C GLN A 117 8.45 6.46 -5.85
N LEU A 118 7.78 5.89 -6.85
CA LEU A 118 6.57 6.47 -7.43
C LEU A 118 5.42 6.53 -6.42
N MET A 119 5.21 5.49 -5.62
CA MET A 119 4.20 5.49 -4.57
C MET A 119 4.43 6.62 -3.57
N ILE A 120 5.68 6.89 -3.17
CA ILE A 120 6.01 7.99 -2.26
C ILE A 120 5.62 9.35 -2.88
N LYS A 121 5.92 9.56 -4.17
CA LYS A 121 5.52 10.80 -4.88
C LYS A 121 3.99 10.94 -4.91
N LEU A 122 3.29 9.89 -5.30
CA LEU A 122 1.83 9.88 -5.45
C LEU A 122 1.08 10.08 -4.13
N GLN A 123 1.61 9.61 -3.00
CA GLN A 123 1.01 9.81 -1.67
C GLN A 123 1.01 11.28 -1.21
N GLN A 124 1.92 12.09 -1.73
CA GLN A 124 2.01 13.52 -1.44
C GLN A 124 1.13 14.36 -2.36
N GLY A 125 0.51 13.72 -3.34
CA GLY A 125 -0.27 14.32 -4.41
C GLY A 125 -1.76 14.53 -4.10
N GLU A 126 -2.52 14.78 -5.16
CA GLU A 126 -3.98 14.93 -5.08
C GLU A 126 -4.68 13.59 -4.71
N PRO A 127 -5.94 13.60 -4.26
CA PRO A 127 -6.64 12.36 -3.87
C PRO A 127 -6.66 11.27 -4.95
N GLY A 128 -6.71 11.66 -6.23
CA GLY A 128 -6.63 10.74 -7.37
C GLY A 128 -5.25 10.06 -7.49
N GLU A 129 -4.17 10.78 -7.20
CA GLU A 129 -2.81 10.25 -7.23
C GLU A 129 -2.58 9.30 -6.04
N ASN A 130 -3.06 9.65 -4.85
CA ASN A 130 -3.01 8.77 -3.68
C ASN A 130 -3.81 7.46 -3.92
N ALA A 131 -4.93 7.52 -4.64
CA ALA A 131 -5.67 6.31 -5.04
C ALA A 131 -4.82 5.38 -5.93
N VAL A 132 -4.05 5.94 -6.87
CA VAL A 132 -3.10 5.17 -7.69
C VAL A 132 -1.97 4.60 -6.84
N ALA A 133 -1.45 5.35 -5.86
CA ALA A 133 -0.44 4.83 -4.93
C ALA A 133 -0.96 3.61 -4.15
N MET A 134 -2.21 3.67 -3.68
CA MET A 134 -2.85 2.54 -3.00
C MET A 134 -3.02 1.33 -3.92
N GLN A 135 -3.35 1.56 -5.19
CA GLN A 135 -3.45 0.49 -6.19
C GLN A 135 -2.10 -0.17 -6.46
N LEU A 136 -1.04 0.61 -6.71
CA LEU A 136 0.31 0.06 -6.91
C LEU A 136 0.79 -0.73 -5.69
N ARG A 137 0.50 -0.24 -4.48
CA ARG A 137 0.81 -0.96 -3.23
C ARG A 137 0.08 -2.30 -3.17
N TYR A 138 -1.19 -2.34 -3.59
CA TYR A 138 -1.97 -3.57 -3.64
C TYR A 138 -1.38 -4.57 -4.64
N ILE A 139 -1.04 -4.11 -5.85
CA ILE A 139 -0.44 -4.92 -6.91
C ILE A 139 0.88 -5.55 -6.45
N LEU A 140 1.79 -4.75 -5.88
CA LEU A 140 3.07 -5.27 -5.39
C LEU A 140 2.88 -6.31 -4.29
N ARG A 141 2.01 -6.03 -3.31
CA ARG A 141 1.72 -6.97 -2.21
C ARG A 141 1.12 -8.29 -2.69
N GLN A 142 0.31 -8.25 -3.75
CA GLN A 142 -0.32 -9.43 -4.32
C GLN A 142 0.68 -10.31 -5.08
N ASN A 143 1.60 -9.69 -5.80
CA ASN A 143 2.47 -10.36 -6.76
C ASN A 143 3.88 -10.68 -6.22
N MET A 144 4.35 -9.94 -5.21
CA MET A 144 5.62 -10.18 -4.52
C MET A 144 5.33 -10.85 -3.18
N PRO A 145 5.63 -12.14 -2.99
CA PRO A 145 5.68 -12.68 -1.64
C PRO A 145 6.80 -11.94 -0.90
N GLU A 146 6.45 -11.21 0.16
CA GLU A 146 7.42 -10.75 1.14
C GLU A 146 8.20 -11.98 1.62
N ASP A 147 9.45 -12.12 1.18
CA ASP A 147 10.40 -12.95 1.89
C ASP A 147 10.50 -12.36 3.29
N LYS A 148 9.72 -12.98 4.20
CA LYS A 148 9.56 -12.72 5.64
C LYS A 148 10.30 -11.49 6.14
N GLU A 149 9.53 -10.52 6.62
CA GLU A 149 10.02 -9.43 7.47
C GLU A 149 11.18 -9.90 8.37
N PRO A 150 12.34 -9.22 8.39
CA PRO A 150 13.26 -9.37 9.50
C PRO A 150 12.49 -8.92 10.74
N SER A 151 12.10 -9.90 11.56
CA SER A 151 11.66 -9.74 12.94
C SER A 151 12.34 -8.51 13.54
N GLY A 152 11.56 -7.44 13.69
CA GLY A 152 12.01 -6.22 14.34
C GLY A 152 12.56 -6.56 15.74
N PRO A 153 13.57 -5.83 16.22
CA PRO A 153 14.26 -6.20 17.45
C PRO A 153 13.27 -6.15 18.62
N GLU A 154 13.16 -7.26 19.34
CA GLU A 154 12.64 -7.28 20.71
C GLU A 154 13.42 -6.25 21.53
N GLY A 155 12.76 -5.16 21.91
CA GLY A 155 13.38 -4.09 22.68
C GLY A 155 12.37 -3.03 23.10
N GLY A 156 11.67 -3.28 24.21
CA GLY A 156 10.78 -2.28 24.80
C GLY A 156 9.99 -2.77 26.02
N ASN A 157 10.69 -3.16 27.08
CA ASN A 157 10.09 -3.37 28.40
C ASN A 157 9.83 -2.00 29.06
N ALA A 158 8.58 -1.70 29.45
CA ALA A 158 8.24 -1.03 30.72
C ALA A 158 6.72 -0.84 30.88
N GLY A 159 6.18 -1.40 31.95
CA GLY A 159 5.40 -0.64 32.94
C GLY A 159 3.93 -0.32 32.64
N GLU A 160 3.06 -1.02 33.38
CA GLU A 160 1.82 -0.50 33.98
C GLU A 160 0.70 0.02 33.07
N SER A 161 -0.35 -0.78 32.95
CA SER A 161 -1.62 -0.45 33.63
C SER A 161 -2.48 -1.71 33.80
N GLN A 162 -2.70 -2.05 35.07
CA GLN A 162 -3.54 -3.12 35.55
C GLN A 162 -5.00 -2.88 35.15
N LYS A 163 -5.67 -3.95 34.71
CA LYS A 163 -7.13 -4.06 34.73
C LYS A 163 -7.45 -5.27 35.63
N PRO A 164 -7.97 -5.08 36.85
CA PRO A 164 -8.64 -6.18 37.53
C PRO A 164 -10.06 -6.30 36.97
N ASP A 165 -10.65 -7.48 37.14
CA ASP A 165 -12.09 -7.80 37.19
C ASP A 165 -12.37 -9.05 36.34
N ASP A 166 -12.21 -10.21 36.98
CA ASP A 166 -13.27 -11.24 37.15
C ASP A 166 -12.61 -12.56 37.60
N ALA A 167 -12.32 -12.65 38.90
CA ALA A 167 -11.83 -13.87 39.52
C ALA A 167 -13.03 -14.73 39.93
N GLY A 168 -13.05 -15.94 39.41
CA GLY A 168 -14.00 -16.97 39.74
C GLY A 168 -14.07 -17.33 41.23
N MET A 169 -15.20 -17.96 41.55
CA MET A 169 -15.63 -18.49 42.83
C MET A 169 -14.51 -19.11 43.70
N PRO A 170 -14.58 -18.90 45.03
CA PRO A 170 -13.67 -19.53 45.99
C PRO A 170 -14.06 -20.99 46.25
N PRO A 171 -13.12 -21.85 46.65
CA PRO A 171 -13.44 -23.08 47.37
C PRO A 171 -13.65 -22.74 48.86
N GLU A 172 -14.56 -23.43 49.55
CA GLU A 172 -14.22 -24.17 50.77
C GLU A 172 -15.41 -24.89 51.40
N ASP A 173 -15.18 -26.20 51.50
CA ASP A 173 -15.46 -27.19 52.53
C ASP A 173 -16.50 -26.94 53.66
N LYS A 174 -17.21 -28.03 53.95
CA LYS A 174 -18.28 -28.17 54.94
C LYS A 174 -17.70 -28.47 56.31
N GLY A 175 -18.15 -27.73 57.32
CA GLY A 175 -18.02 -28.15 58.71
C GLY A 175 -18.78 -27.25 59.67
N PRO A 176 -19.92 -27.68 60.24
CA PRO A 176 -20.70 -26.88 61.16
C PRO A 176 -20.36 -27.20 62.62
N GLN A 177 -20.39 -26.18 63.48
CA GLN A 177 -20.95 -26.22 64.85
C GLN A 177 -20.86 -24.83 65.53
N GLU A 178 -22.00 -24.12 65.52
CA GLU A 178 -22.82 -23.75 66.69
C GLU A 178 -22.18 -23.27 68.03
N PRO A 179 -22.93 -22.56 68.92
CA PRO A 179 -22.96 -21.09 68.99
C PRO A 179 -22.68 -20.56 70.41
N LYS A 180 -22.60 -19.22 70.59
CA LYS A 180 -23.35 -18.47 71.62
C LYS A 180 -23.05 -16.95 71.62
N LYS A 181 -24.16 -16.22 71.52
CA LYS A 181 -24.51 -14.82 71.86
C LYS A 181 -24.00 -14.36 73.26
N PRO A 182 -24.28 -13.12 73.70
CA PRO A 182 -24.00 -11.77 73.15
C PRO A 182 -23.24 -10.92 74.21
N ASP A 183 -22.95 -9.65 73.95
CA ASP A 183 -23.37 -8.55 74.85
C ASP A 183 -23.19 -7.18 74.15
N ASP A 184 -24.25 -6.39 74.29
CA ASP A 184 -24.50 -4.98 73.96
C ASP A 184 -23.68 -4.06 74.92
N PRO A 185 -23.85 -2.73 75.01
CA PRO A 185 -24.18 -1.67 74.05
C PRO A 185 -23.15 -0.52 74.09
N GLY A 186 -23.31 0.45 73.16
CA GLY A 186 -23.44 1.84 73.63
C GLY A 186 -22.49 2.89 73.07
N GLU A 187 -23.15 3.96 72.59
CA GLU A 187 -22.74 5.37 72.66
C GLU A 187 -21.50 5.79 71.84
N GLY A 188 -21.46 6.88 71.08
CA GLY A 188 -22.34 8.03 70.91
C GLY A 188 -21.51 9.18 70.30
N LEU A 189 -22.22 10.19 69.82
CA LEU A 189 -21.81 11.61 69.73
C LEU A 189 -20.84 12.05 68.58
N ALA A 190 -21.34 13.05 67.84
CA ALA A 190 -20.62 14.02 66.99
C ALA A 190 -19.77 15.01 67.87
N PRO A 191 -19.29 16.20 67.42
CA PRO A 191 -19.15 16.84 66.09
C PRO A 191 -17.79 17.60 65.86
N GLY A 192 -17.63 18.27 64.71
CA GLY A 192 -17.18 19.68 64.69
C GLY A 192 -15.76 20.10 64.22
N ASN A 193 -15.77 20.98 63.19
CA ASN A 193 -15.01 22.23 62.99
C ASN A 193 -13.47 22.32 62.76
N GLY A 194 -13.13 23.20 61.78
CA GLY A 194 -11.93 24.07 61.77
C GLY A 194 -11.20 24.09 60.42
N ALA A 195 -11.36 25.13 59.57
CA ALA A 195 -10.49 26.31 59.46
C ALA A 195 -9.11 26.01 58.80
N ASN A 196 -8.45 26.84 57.97
CA ASN A 196 -8.67 28.11 57.29
C ASN A 196 -7.42 28.35 56.40
N ASN A 197 -7.58 29.07 55.29
CA ASN A 197 -6.64 29.93 54.53
C ASN A 197 -5.22 29.51 54.08
N GLY A 198 -4.91 29.94 52.84
CA GLY A 198 -3.57 30.04 52.27
C GLY A 198 -3.57 30.66 50.86
N ASP A 199 -3.87 31.96 50.77
CA ASP A 199 -3.48 32.94 49.74
C ASP A 199 -1.99 32.82 49.36
N ASP A 200 -1.39 33.37 48.30
CA ASP A 200 -1.74 34.01 47.02
C ASP A 200 -0.38 34.38 46.39
N ASN A 201 -0.37 34.56 45.07
CA ASN A 201 0.50 35.46 44.30
C ASN A 201 2.00 35.15 44.01
N GLY A 202 2.24 34.76 42.76
CA GLY A 202 3.04 35.46 41.73
C GLY A 202 4.42 36.07 42.05
N ASN A 203 5.42 35.74 41.23
CA ASN A 203 6.31 36.76 40.65
C ASN A 203 7.00 36.29 39.36
N ASN A 204 7.22 37.28 38.50
CA ASN A 204 7.71 37.35 37.14
C ASN A 204 9.26 37.46 37.07
N GLY A 205 9.82 37.16 35.91
CA GLY A 205 10.90 37.98 35.34
C GLY A 205 12.31 37.39 35.33
N GLY A 206 12.83 37.20 34.13
CA GLY A 206 14.23 36.94 33.77
C GLY A 206 14.37 36.81 32.27
#